data_AF-B1M229-F1
#
_entry.id   AF-B1M229-F1
#
_cell.length_a   1.000
_cell.length_b   1.000
_cell.length_c   1.000
_cell.angle_alpha   90.00
_cell.angle_beta   90.00
_cell.angle_gamma   90.00
#
_symmetry.space_group_name_H-M   'P 1'
#
loop_
_entity.id
_entity.type
_entity.pdbx_description
1 polymer ?
#
loop_
_entity_poly.entity_id
_entity_poly.type
_entity_poly.pdbx_seq_one_letter_code
_entity_poly.pdbx_strand_id
1 'polypeptide(L)' 'MQHIETAADRREALASLALHVLKLACAGQVNPLDAAAVSDAIREIRAALPEPEEASDAA' A
#
# COMPACT_ATOMS: atom_id res chain seq x y z
N MET A 1 -3.83 23.08 -4.87
CA MET A 1 -2.68 22.23 -5.23
C MET A 1 -3.23 20.88 -5.63
N GLN A 2 -3.15 20.51 -6.91
CA GLN A 2 -3.36 19.11 -7.31
C GLN A 2 -2.07 18.38 -6.95
N HIS A 3 -2.11 17.49 -5.96
CA HIS A 3 -1.00 16.57 -5.73
C HIS A 3 -0.92 15.66 -6.96
N ILE A 4 0.17 15.78 -7.72
CA ILE A 4 0.51 14.73 -8.69
C ILE A 4 0.95 13.56 -7.82
N GLU A 5 0.04 12.63 -7.56
CA GLU A 5 0.36 11.37 -6.89
C GLU A 5 1.19 10.53 -7.85
N THR A 6 2.47 10.35 -7.53
CA THR A 6 3.34 9.44 -8.28
C THR A 6 2.99 7.99 -7.96
N ALA A 7 3.47 7.06 -8.78
CA ALA A 7 3.36 5.63 -8.48
C ALA A 7 4.08 5.28 -7.16
N ALA A 8 5.16 5.97 -6.83
CA ALA A 8 5.88 5.83 -5.57
C ALA A 8 5.01 6.28 -4.38
N ASP A 9 4.39 7.46 -4.46
CA ASP A 9 3.49 7.97 -3.41
C ASP A 9 2.32 7.01 -3.17
N ARG A 10 1.76 6.43 -4.25
CA ARG A 10 0.69 5.42 -4.16
C ARG A 10 1.18 4.12 -3.53
N ARG A 11 2.39 3.65 -3.85
CA ARG A 11 2.99 2.46 -3.22
C ARG A 11 3.20 2.69 -1.71
N GLU A 12 3.64 3.88 -1.31
CA GLU A 12 3.81 4.25 0.10
C GLU A 12 2.47 4.36 0.84
N ALA A 13 1.46 4.99 0.23
CA ALA A 13 0.12 5.10 0.80
C ALA A 13 -0.52 3.71 1.02
N LEU A 14 -0.35 2.80 0.06
CA LEU A 14 -0.83 1.42 0.16
C LEU A 14 -0.11 0.64 1.28
N ALA A 15 1.21 0.81 1.43
CA ALA A 15 1.97 0.21 2.53
C ALA A 15 1.49 0.73 3.91
N SER A 16 1.26 2.05 4.01
CA SER A 16 0.73 2.68 5.21
C SER A 16 -0.68 2.18 5.55
N LEU A 17 -1.54 2.02 4.54
CA LEU A 17 -2.88 1.47 4.71
C LEU A 17 -2.84 0.03 5.23
N ALA A 18 -1.99 -0.83 4.66
CA ALA A 18 -1.83 -2.21 5.12
C ALA A 18 -1.40 -2.28 6.58
N LEU A 19 -0.46 -1.40 6.99
CA LEU A 19 0.00 -1.33 8.37
C LEU A 19 -1.11 -0.89 9.33
N HIS A 20 -1.95 0.08 8.94
CA HIS A 20 -3.09 0.50 9.74
C HIS A 20 -4.13 -0.60 9.91
N VAL A 21 -4.48 -1.29 8.82
CA VAL A 21 -5.43 -2.42 8.86
C VAL A 21 -4.93 -3.51 9.80
N LEU A 22 -3.64 -3.84 9.76
CA LEU A 22 -3.03 -4.80 10.67
C LEU A 22 -3.11 -4.34 12.13
N LYS A 23 -2.82 -3.06 12.42
CA LYS A 23 -2.93 -2.50 13.77
C LYS A 23 -4.36 -2.59 14.30
N LEU A 24 -5.36 -2.26 13.48
CA LEU A 24 -6.77 -2.34 13.86
C LEU A 24 -7.20 -3.79 14.11
N ALA A 25 -6.73 -4.74 13.29
CA ALA A 25 -6.97 -6.16 13.50
C ALA A 25 -6.35 -6.67 14.81
N CYS A 26 -5.09 -6.31 15.08
CA CYS A 26 -4.41 -6.64 16.34
C CYS A 26 -5.11 -6.02 17.57
N ALA A 27 -5.72 -4.85 17.42
CA ALA A 27 -6.53 -4.22 18.45
C ALA A 27 -7.94 -4.82 18.59
N GLY A 28 -8.31 -5.81 17.77
CA GLY A 28 -9.64 -6.42 17.75
C GLY A 28 -10.74 -5.52 17.19
N GLN A 29 -10.37 -4.42 16.51
CA GLN A 29 -11.30 -3.44 15.95
C GLN A 29 -11.79 -3.82 14.55
N VAL A 30 -11.11 -4.77 13.90
CA VAL A 30 -11.46 -5.32 12.59
C VAL A 30 -11.40 -6.84 12.69
N ASN A 31 -12.34 -7.53 12.03
CA ASN A 31 -12.32 -8.98 11.97
C ASN A 31 -11.05 -9.46 11.23
N PRO A 32 -10.33 -10.48 11.73
CA PRO A 32 -9.13 -10.99 11.07
C PRO A 32 -9.32 -11.42 9.60
N LEU A 33 -10.50 -11.94 9.24
CA LEU A 33 -10.83 -12.30 7.85
C LEU A 33 -10.95 -11.07 6.95
N ASP A 34 -11.59 -10.01 7.45
CA ASP A 34 -11.72 -8.75 6.72
C ASP A 34 -10.35 -8.09 6.56
N ALA A 35 -9.51 -8.11 7.61
CA ALA A 35 -8.15 -7.60 7.55
C ALA A 35 -7.28 -8.35 6.54
N ALA A 36 -7.43 -9.68 6.44
CA ALA A 36 -6.75 -10.48 5.44
C ALA A 36 -7.22 -10.12 4.02
N ALA A 37 -8.53 -10.03 3.78
CA ALA A 37 -9.08 -9.66 2.47
C ALA A 37 -8.61 -8.26 2.02
N VAL A 38 -8.56 -7.29 2.95
CA VAL A 38 -8.04 -5.94 2.65
C VAL A 38 -6.54 -5.97 2.35
N SER A 39 -5.76 -6.78 3.08
CA SER A 39 -4.33 -6.95 2.81
C SER A 39 -4.06 -7.55 1.43
N ASP A 40 -4.86 -8.53 1.00
CA ASP A 40 -4.75 -9.13 -0.32
C ASP A 40 -5.15 -8.13 -1.42
N ALA A 41 -6.23 -7.38 -1.25
CA ALA A 41 -6.62 -6.32 -2.17
C ALA A 41 -5.52 -5.25 -2.32
N ILE A 42 -4.88 -4.84 -1.21
CA ILE A 42 -3.76 -3.90 -1.25
C ILE A 42 -2.58 -4.47 -2.05
N ARG A 43 -2.29 -5.77 -1.91
CA ARG A 43 -1.22 -6.44 -2.66
C ARG A 43 -1.52 -6.44 -4.16
N GLU A 44 -2.75 -6.74 -4.55
CA GLU A 44 -3.20 -6.72 -5.96
C GLU A 44 -3.09 -5.32 -6.56
N ILE A 45 -3.57 -4.30 -5.86
CA ILE A 45 -3.48 -2.91 -6.32
C ILE A 45 -2.02 -2.49 -6.45
N ARG A 46 -1.17 -2.83 -5.46
CA ARG A 46 0.25 -2.49 -5.49
C ARG A 46 0.97 -3.16 -6.67
N ALA A 47 0.63 -4.41 -7.00
CA ALA A 47 1.18 -5.14 -8.13
C ALA A 47 0.74 -4.56 -9.49
N ALA A 48 -0.42 -3.90 -9.54
CA ALA A 48 -0.89 -3.20 -10.73
C ALA A 48 -0.28 -1.80 -10.92
N LEU A 49 0.41 -1.26 -9.89
CA LEU A 49 1.10 0.02 -10.04
C LEU A 49 2.38 -0.17 -10.87
N PRO A 50 2.71 0.76 -11.78
CA PRO A 50 3.96 0.71 -12.52
C PRO A 50 5.14 0.60 -11.55
N GLU A 51 6.15 -0.16 -11.95
CA GLU A 51 7.39 -0.24 -11.17
C GLU A 51 7.97 1.17 -11.02
N PRO A 52 8.50 1.53 -9.83
CA PRO A 52 9.22 2.76 -9.69
C PRO A 52 10.35 2.74 -10.71
N GLU A 53 10.50 3.82 -11.48
CA GLU A 53 11.72 4.01 -12.26
C GLU A 53 12.87 3.96 -11.27
N GLU A 54 13.68 2.90 -11.32
CA GLU A 54 14.96 2.90 -10.64
C GLU A 54 15.71 4.10 -11.21
N ALA A 55 15.93 5.13 -10.39
CA ALA A 55 16.89 6.16 -10.70
C ALA A 55 18.21 5.43 -10.89
N SER A 56 18.58 5.20 -12.15
CA SER A 56 19.81 4.53 -12.54
C SER A 56 20.95 5.44 -12.10
N ASP A 57 21.39 5.25 -10.86
CA ASP A 57 22.56 5.89 -10.29
C ASP A 57 23.79 5.12 -10.82
N ALA A 58 24.02 5.30 -12.13
CA ALA A 58 25.16 4.78 -12.86
C ALA A 58 25.56 5.79 -13.93
N ALA A 59 26.18 6.90 -13.50
CA ALA A 59 27.00 7.77 -14.33
C ALA A 59 28.10 8.45 -13.50
#